data_AF-A0A3D3UXV3-F1
#
_entry.id   AF-A0A3D3UXV3-F1
#
_cell.length_a   1.000
_cell.length_b   1.000
_cell.length_c   1.000
_cell.angle_alpha   90.00
_cell.angle_beta   90.00
_cell.angle_gamma   90.00
#
_symmetry.space_group_name_H-M   'P 1'
#
loop_
_entity.id
_entity.type
_entity.pdbx_description
1 polymer ?
#
loop_
_entity_poly.entity_id
_entity_poly.type
_entity_poly.pdbx_seq_one_letter_code
_entity_poly.pdbx_strand_id
1 'polypeptide(L)'
;MFNKLICLVSFALLLSLVGDVQADVDWTDAGPDHLWSTPTNWTTDTVPTSTDMAIINLVPGPTIAANVDAVAMAVHLGNGGSTGEMTVDGGTLILDWSHIGEDAGGYGTVYMNSGTITTGDGLTVGDWGSGTINMTGGTIRVGQTFMIAGASPTATGHVNLDGGTITAGNLVMRDDEGAVGTMDVKAGTMIIDGDAVSTVQGFINNGWITAYGGNGTLQLDYNETNEGQTTLKAIHNLKPDPADGGSTAPGEVELSWTLPDPLVPGQPVSVDVYFTDDWEALYSFTDPAAIQVVSRQNVTSVLVQTQPKKQYYWVVDTYLGGDDPNNNPFFGPIFSFVADNLPPEVDAGADVVTWLQAGARDGNLDAAVTDNDAYTVQWTVVSEPDDPNNPDVVIADPSAEDTSITLSALGEYVLQLEASDGEYTGSDTVTINVYNDGCQAAQSLPDYVPLPGDVNGDCIFDQLDLDILNEDWLKDISLTEEWFKTE
;
A
#
# COMPACT_ATOMS: atom_id res chain seq x y z
N MET A 1 -50.69 -48.39 -53.93
CA MET A 1 -50.15 -47.77 -55.15
C MET A 1 -50.37 -46.26 -55.01
N PHE A 2 -49.29 -45.53 -54.74
CA PHE A 2 -48.99 -44.10 -54.95
C PHE A 2 -50.03 -42.95 -54.84
N ASN A 3 -49.54 -41.87 -54.19
CA ASN A 3 -49.77 -40.42 -54.41
C ASN A 3 -51.09 -39.79 -53.92
N LYS A 4 -51.17 -38.56 -53.39
CA LYS A 4 -50.24 -37.46 -53.03
C LYS A 4 -51.11 -36.36 -52.37
N LEU A 5 -50.46 -35.46 -51.61
CA LEU A 5 -50.71 -34.01 -51.33
C LEU A 5 -50.70 -33.71 -49.81
N ILE A 6 -49.52 -33.38 -49.24
CA ILE A 6 -48.98 -32.02 -49.00
C ILE A 6 -49.80 -31.21 -47.98
N CYS A 7 -49.28 -31.09 -46.76
CA CYS A 7 -49.49 -29.94 -45.89
C CYS A 7 -48.11 -29.38 -45.49
N LEU A 8 -47.97 -28.07 -45.65
CA LEU A 8 -46.79 -27.26 -45.37
C LEU A 8 -46.35 -27.39 -43.91
N VAL A 9 -45.04 -27.60 -43.70
CA VAL A 9 -44.35 -27.49 -42.42
C VAL A 9 -43.79 -26.08 -42.30
N SER A 10 -44.19 -25.34 -41.28
CA SER A 10 -43.47 -24.16 -40.78
C SER A 10 -42.64 -24.61 -39.58
N PHE A 11 -41.33 -24.73 -39.79
CA PHE A 11 -40.36 -25.05 -38.74
C PHE A 11 -39.77 -23.72 -38.23
N ALA A 12 -40.17 -23.30 -37.03
CA ALA A 12 -39.53 -22.21 -36.32
C ALA A 12 -38.23 -22.77 -35.71
N LEU A 13 -37.09 -22.34 -36.23
CA LEU A 13 -35.77 -22.60 -35.65
C LEU A 13 -35.63 -21.72 -34.40
N LEU A 14 -35.67 -22.33 -33.22
CA LEU A 14 -35.16 -21.72 -32.00
C LEU A 14 -33.63 -21.61 -32.13
N LEU A 15 -33.12 -20.40 -32.29
CA LEU A 15 -31.73 -20.10 -31.93
C LEU A 15 -31.65 -20.13 -30.39
N SER A 16 -31.05 -21.17 -29.85
CA SER A 16 -30.54 -21.15 -28.48
C SER A 16 -29.37 -20.16 -28.42
N LEU A 17 -29.43 -19.21 -27.47
CA LEU A 17 -28.26 -18.48 -27.02
C LEU A 17 -27.19 -19.50 -26.62
N VAL A 18 -26.03 -19.42 -27.26
CA VAL A 18 -24.80 -20.03 -26.74
C VAL A 18 -24.39 -19.12 -25.59
N GLY A 19 -24.52 -19.60 -24.35
CA GLY A 19 -23.82 -18.97 -23.24
C GLY A 19 -22.32 -19.15 -23.48
N ASP A 20 -21.53 -18.13 -23.14
CA ASP A 20 -20.08 -18.17 -23.24
C ASP A 20 -19.56 -19.44 -22.54
N VAL A 21 -18.98 -20.36 -23.31
CA VAL A 21 -18.37 -21.57 -22.77
C VAL A 21 -16.99 -21.15 -22.29
N GLN A 22 -16.78 -21.18 -20.98
CA GLN A 22 -15.47 -21.02 -20.34
C GLN A 22 -14.52 -22.06 -20.95
N ALA A 23 -13.40 -21.60 -21.49
CA ALA A 23 -12.35 -22.49 -22.00
C ALA A 23 -11.18 -22.45 -21.02
N ASP A 24 -10.88 -23.60 -20.42
CA ASP A 24 -9.61 -23.80 -19.72
C ASP A 24 -8.51 -23.85 -20.79
N VAL A 25 -7.47 -23.06 -20.59
CA VAL A 25 -6.32 -22.97 -21.50
C VAL A 25 -5.08 -23.34 -20.69
N ASP A 26 -4.57 -24.56 -20.90
CA ASP A 26 -3.42 -25.05 -20.15
C ASP A 26 -2.10 -24.55 -20.73
N TRP A 27 -1.19 -24.16 -19.83
CA TRP A 27 0.20 -23.92 -20.15
C TRP A 27 0.91 -25.24 -20.45
N THR A 28 1.61 -25.28 -21.58
CA THR A 28 2.32 -26.47 -22.08
C THR A 28 3.82 -26.27 -22.22
N ASP A 29 4.29 -25.01 -22.25
CA ASP A 29 5.69 -24.67 -22.51
C ASP A 29 6.27 -25.31 -23.80
N ALA A 30 5.41 -25.61 -24.80
CA ALA A 30 5.81 -26.37 -25.98
C ALA A 30 6.48 -25.52 -27.08
N GLY A 31 6.41 -24.20 -26.97
CA GLY A 31 6.95 -23.23 -27.90
C GLY A 31 8.46 -22.98 -27.73
N PRO A 32 8.99 -21.99 -28.43
CA PRO A 32 10.43 -21.70 -28.45
C PRO A 32 10.94 -20.95 -27.22
N ASP A 33 10.06 -20.48 -26.34
CA ASP A 33 10.34 -19.63 -25.19
C ASP A 33 9.36 -19.92 -24.05
N HIS A 34 9.59 -19.30 -22.89
CA HIS A 34 8.73 -19.41 -21.72
C HIS A 34 7.76 -18.22 -21.59
N LEU A 35 7.46 -17.49 -22.68
CA LEU A 35 6.66 -16.26 -22.59
C LEU A 35 5.16 -16.57 -22.60
N TRP A 36 4.41 -15.88 -21.73
CA TRP A 36 2.95 -15.90 -21.74
C TRP A 36 2.38 -15.54 -23.12
N SER A 37 3.00 -14.56 -23.79
CA SER A 37 2.55 -14.01 -25.06
C SER A 37 2.73 -14.93 -26.27
N THR A 38 3.33 -16.11 -26.10
CA THR A 38 3.65 -17.03 -27.20
C THR A 38 2.53 -18.07 -27.36
N PRO A 39 1.73 -18.02 -28.44
CA PRO A 39 0.54 -18.88 -28.58
C PRO A 39 0.84 -20.38 -28.51
N THR A 40 1.98 -20.79 -29.06
CA THR A 40 2.40 -22.21 -29.10
C THR A 40 2.73 -22.79 -27.72
N ASN A 41 2.82 -21.95 -26.68
CA ASN A 41 2.98 -22.40 -25.30
C ASN A 41 1.65 -22.81 -24.65
N TRP A 42 0.52 -22.62 -25.31
CA TRP A 42 -0.81 -22.92 -24.79
C TRP A 42 -1.48 -24.05 -25.57
N THR A 43 -2.31 -24.86 -24.92
CA THR A 43 -2.97 -26.04 -25.54
C THR A 43 -3.84 -25.71 -26.76
N THR A 44 -4.34 -24.47 -26.85
CA THR A 44 -5.21 -23.99 -27.91
C THR A 44 -4.46 -23.35 -29.08
N ASP A 45 -3.13 -23.24 -29.00
CA ASP A 45 -2.31 -22.44 -29.92
C ASP A 45 -2.76 -20.96 -30.00
N THR A 46 -3.33 -20.47 -28.89
CA THR A 46 -3.77 -19.08 -28.67
C THR A 46 -3.42 -18.65 -27.25
N VAL A 47 -3.05 -17.38 -27.07
CA VAL A 47 -2.83 -16.81 -25.73
C VAL A 47 -4.19 -16.66 -25.01
N PRO A 48 -4.27 -16.91 -23.69
CA PRO A 48 -5.47 -16.68 -22.90
C PRO A 48 -5.99 -15.23 -23.02
N THR A 49 -7.29 -15.08 -22.88
CA THR A 49 -8.02 -13.81 -22.89
C THR A 49 -8.86 -13.66 -21.63
N SER A 50 -9.54 -12.52 -21.43
CA SER A 50 -10.35 -12.24 -20.24
C SER A 50 -11.53 -13.20 -20.01
N THR A 51 -11.81 -14.12 -20.93
CA THR A 51 -12.84 -15.16 -20.77
C THR A 51 -12.26 -16.54 -20.44
N ASP A 52 -10.94 -16.68 -20.47
CA ASP A 52 -10.25 -17.96 -20.36
C ASP A 52 -9.67 -18.15 -18.97
N MET A 53 -9.70 -19.39 -18.48
CA MET A 53 -8.99 -19.77 -17.26
C MET A 53 -7.62 -20.32 -17.66
N ALA A 54 -6.54 -19.63 -17.26
CA ALA A 54 -5.19 -20.05 -17.54
C ALA A 54 -4.72 -21.05 -16.47
N ILE A 55 -4.60 -22.32 -16.85
CA ILE A 55 -4.18 -23.39 -15.94
C ILE A 55 -2.68 -23.63 -16.11
N ILE A 56 -1.91 -23.44 -15.04
CA ILE A 56 -0.45 -23.57 -15.06
C ILE A 56 -0.03 -24.63 -14.05
N ASN A 57 0.40 -25.76 -14.60
CA ASN A 57 0.75 -26.98 -13.85
C ASN A 57 2.15 -27.49 -14.21
N LEU A 58 3.03 -26.60 -14.66
CA LEU A 58 4.40 -26.93 -15.06
C LEU A 58 5.42 -25.99 -14.43
N VAL A 59 6.64 -26.51 -14.37
CA VAL A 59 7.88 -25.80 -14.08
C VAL A 59 8.86 -26.17 -15.21
N PRO A 60 9.34 -25.21 -16.02
CA PRO A 60 9.12 -23.77 -15.88
C PRO A 60 7.71 -23.32 -16.23
N GLY A 61 7.28 -22.24 -15.58
CA GLY A 61 6.02 -21.55 -15.85
C GLY A 61 6.15 -20.40 -16.84
N PRO A 62 5.04 -19.71 -17.19
CA PRO A 62 5.09 -18.54 -18.05
C PRO A 62 5.77 -17.36 -17.37
N THR A 63 6.51 -16.61 -18.19
CA THR A 63 7.08 -15.30 -17.85
C THR A 63 6.28 -14.18 -18.52
N ILE A 64 5.88 -13.21 -17.73
CA ILE A 64 5.23 -11.96 -18.15
C ILE A 64 6.29 -10.86 -18.15
N ALA A 65 7.02 -10.79 -19.26
CA ALA A 65 8.13 -9.86 -19.44
C ALA A 65 7.65 -8.41 -19.65
N ALA A 66 8.55 -7.43 -19.50
CA ALA A 66 8.29 -5.99 -19.60
C ALA A 66 7.38 -5.49 -20.75
N ASN A 67 7.36 -6.20 -21.87
CA ASN A 67 6.57 -5.85 -23.06
C ASN A 67 5.35 -6.76 -23.27
N VAL A 68 4.91 -7.46 -22.23
CA VAL A 68 3.77 -8.39 -22.26
C VAL A 68 2.62 -7.81 -21.44
N ASP A 69 1.50 -7.60 -22.12
CA ASP A 69 0.20 -7.29 -21.50
C ASP A 69 -0.64 -8.57 -21.50
N ALA A 70 -0.52 -9.35 -20.44
CA ALA A 70 -1.25 -10.58 -20.22
C ALA A 70 -2.64 -10.31 -19.63
N VAL A 71 -3.63 -11.08 -20.09
CA VAL A 71 -4.99 -11.02 -19.58
C VAL A 71 -5.52 -12.46 -19.48
N ALA A 72 -6.23 -12.76 -18.40
CA ALA A 72 -7.04 -13.97 -18.27
C ALA A 72 -8.27 -13.66 -17.41
N MET A 73 -9.30 -14.52 -17.43
CA MET A 73 -10.34 -14.44 -16.40
C MET A 73 -9.71 -14.77 -15.04
N ALA A 74 -8.96 -15.88 -15.00
CA ALA A 74 -8.23 -16.31 -13.81
C ALA A 74 -6.95 -17.05 -14.18
N VAL A 75 -6.01 -17.07 -13.25
CA VAL A 75 -4.81 -17.92 -13.29
C VAL A 75 -4.87 -18.90 -12.15
N HIS A 76 -4.74 -20.19 -12.45
CA HIS A 76 -4.62 -21.23 -11.44
C HIS A 76 -3.23 -21.86 -11.49
N LEU A 77 -2.52 -21.81 -10.37
CA LEU A 77 -1.23 -22.48 -10.22
C LEU A 77 -1.41 -23.76 -9.39
N GLY A 78 -0.92 -24.89 -9.90
CA GLY A 78 -0.94 -26.15 -9.16
C GLY A 78 -2.33 -26.80 -9.04
N ASN A 79 -3.15 -26.68 -10.08
CA ASN A 79 -4.42 -27.41 -10.20
C ASN A 79 -4.20 -28.93 -10.32
N GLY A 80 -5.16 -29.71 -9.82
CA GLY A 80 -5.18 -31.17 -9.93
C GLY A 80 -4.10 -31.89 -9.12
N GLY A 81 -3.52 -31.24 -8.11
CA GLY A 81 -2.41 -31.77 -7.32
C GLY A 81 -1.04 -31.63 -8.01
N SER A 82 -0.94 -30.71 -8.98
CA SER A 82 0.28 -30.47 -9.76
C SER A 82 1.15 -29.37 -9.14
N THR A 83 2.34 -29.14 -9.70
CA THR A 83 3.19 -27.99 -9.35
C THR A 83 3.23 -27.03 -10.52
N GLY A 84 2.88 -25.77 -10.28
CA GLY A 84 2.96 -24.69 -11.26
C GLY A 84 3.68 -23.47 -10.70
N GLU A 85 4.36 -22.75 -11.57
CA GLU A 85 4.93 -21.44 -11.23
C GLU A 85 4.57 -20.39 -12.27
N MET A 86 4.76 -19.11 -11.94
CA MET A 86 4.66 -18.01 -12.87
C MET A 86 5.62 -16.91 -12.45
N THR A 87 6.25 -16.25 -13.44
CA THR A 87 7.12 -15.09 -13.20
C THR A 87 6.54 -13.84 -13.83
N VAL A 88 6.48 -12.75 -13.06
CA VAL A 88 6.20 -11.40 -13.59
C VAL A 88 7.46 -10.58 -13.46
N ASP A 89 8.00 -10.18 -14.62
CA ASP A 89 9.26 -9.46 -14.73
C ASP A 89 9.09 -8.28 -15.69
N GLY A 90 8.21 -7.38 -15.27
CA GLY A 90 8.04 -6.04 -15.83
C GLY A 90 6.70 -5.83 -16.54
N GLY A 91 6.07 -6.88 -17.05
CA GLY A 91 4.82 -6.77 -17.79
C GLY A 91 3.60 -6.58 -16.89
N THR A 92 2.41 -6.57 -17.52
CA THR A 92 1.13 -6.43 -16.82
C THR A 92 0.33 -7.73 -16.93
N LEU A 93 -0.29 -8.16 -15.83
CA LEU A 93 -1.27 -9.23 -15.80
C LEU A 93 -2.59 -8.71 -15.22
N ILE A 94 -3.68 -8.81 -15.98
CA ILE A 94 -5.02 -8.43 -15.54
C ILE A 94 -5.89 -9.69 -15.44
N LEU A 95 -6.52 -9.86 -14.28
CA LEU A 95 -7.36 -10.98 -13.90
C LEU A 95 -8.67 -10.49 -13.29
N ASP A 96 -9.72 -11.28 -13.35
CA ASP A 96 -10.88 -11.07 -12.48
C ASP A 96 -10.57 -11.58 -11.07
N TRP A 97 -10.00 -12.78 -10.95
CA TRP A 97 -9.61 -13.40 -9.68
C TRP A 97 -8.49 -14.43 -9.91
N SER A 98 -7.87 -14.98 -8.86
CA SER A 98 -6.76 -15.93 -9.03
C SER A 98 -6.52 -16.81 -7.82
N HIS A 99 -6.10 -18.06 -8.06
CA HIS A 99 -5.76 -19.04 -7.02
C HIS A 99 -4.33 -19.60 -7.24
N ILE A 100 -3.53 -19.56 -6.18
CA ILE A 100 -2.16 -20.08 -6.17
C ILE A 100 -2.14 -21.29 -5.23
N GLY A 101 -1.92 -22.50 -5.74
CA GLY A 101 -2.11 -23.72 -4.94
C GLY A 101 -3.59 -24.02 -4.75
N GLU A 102 -4.31 -24.14 -5.86
CA GLU A 102 -5.77 -24.27 -5.89
C GLU A 102 -6.25 -25.56 -5.22
N ASP A 103 -5.77 -26.72 -5.67
CA ASP A 103 -6.30 -28.03 -5.28
C ASP A 103 -5.48 -28.70 -4.17
N ALA A 104 -6.11 -29.63 -3.45
CA ALA A 104 -5.42 -30.44 -2.44
C ALA A 104 -4.19 -31.16 -3.04
N GLY A 105 -3.02 -30.94 -2.42
CA GLY A 105 -1.74 -31.46 -2.91
C GLY A 105 -1.14 -30.68 -4.09
N GLY A 106 -1.80 -29.60 -4.52
CA GLY A 106 -1.31 -28.66 -5.52
C GLY A 106 -0.30 -27.69 -4.94
N TYR A 107 0.69 -27.29 -5.74
CA TYR A 107 1.73 -26.34 -5.36
C TYR A 107 1.81 -25.21 -6.39
N GLY A 108 1.53 -23.98 -5.98
CA GLY A 108 1.63 -22.80 -6.82
C GLY A 108 2.69 -21.83 -6.31
N THR A 109 3.53 -21.30 -7.20
CA THR A 109 4.50 -20.25 -6.85
C THR A 109 4.42 -19.08 -7.81
N VAL A 110 4.29 -17.86 -7.30
CA VAL A 110 4.47 -16.63 -8.09
C VAL A 110 5.80 -15.98 -7.72
N TYR A 111 6.59 -15.66 -8.73
CA TYR A 111 7.77 -14.80 -8.62
C TYR A 111 7.42 -13.42 -9.17
N MET A 112 7.34 -12.43 -8.29
CA MET A 112 7.02 -11.05 -8.63
C MET A 112 8.29 -10.21 -8.52
N ASN A 113 9.02 -10.08 -9.64
CA ASN A 113 10.28 -9.35 -9.69
C ASN A 113 10.05 -7.86 -9.98
N SER A 114 9.12 -7.57 -10.90
CA SER A 114 8.73 -6.23 -11.31
C SER A 114 7.41 -6.29 -12.08
N GLY A 115 6.88 -5.16 -12.58
CA GLY A 115 5.63 -5.14 -13.34
C GLY A 115 4.39 -5.06 -12.45
N THR A 116 3.24 -5.51 -12.96
CA THR A 116 1.96 -5.42 -12.22
C THR A 116 1.10 -6.67 -12.40
N ILE A 117 0.51 -7.14 -11.30
CA ILE A 117 -0.66 -8.04 -11.32
C ILE A 117 -1.85 -7.27 -10.77
N THR A 118 -2.98 -7.30 -11.47
CA THR A 118 -4.25 -6.71 -11.01
C THR A 118 -5.34 -7.77 -11.04
N THR A 119 -6.03 -7.94 -9.92
CA THR A 119 -7.23 -8.78 -9.81
C THR A 119 -8.43 -7.87 -9.51
N GLY A 120 -9.54 -8.03 -10.24
CA GLY A 120 -10.76 -7.26 -10.00
C GLY A 120 -11.48 -7.65 -8.70
N ASP A 121 -11.35 -8.91 -8.28
CA ASP A 121 -11.96 -9.52 -7.10
C ASP A 121 -10.87 -10.03 -6.14
N GLY A 122 -10.83 -11.34 -5.86
CA GLY A 122 -9.92 -11.94 -4.88
C GLY A 122 -8.65 -12.56 -5.46
N LEU A 123 -7.60 -12.60 -4.63
CA LEU A 123 -6.38 -13.37 -4.86
C LEU A 123 -6.15 -14.30 -3.65
N THR A 124 -6.15 -15.61 -3.88
CA THR A 124 -5.95 -16.61 -2.83
C THR A 124 -4.59 -17.29 -2.96
N VAL A 125 -3.80 -17.25 -1.89
CA VAL A 125 -2.51 -17.93 -1.76
C VAL A 125 -2.68 -19.16 -0.86
N GLY A 126 -2.71 -20.33 -1.48
CA GLY A 126 -3.01 -21.62 -0.87
C GLY A 126 -4.51 -21.75 -0.61
N ASP A 127 -5.29 -22.19 -1.60
CA ASP A 127 -6.73 -22.37 -1.43
C ASP A 127 -7.06 -23.71 -0.75
N TRP A 128 -6.87 -24.84 -1.45
CA TRP A 128 -6.87 -26.18 -0.86
C TRP A 128 -5.47 -26.80 -0.80
N GLY A 129 -4.55 -26.27 -1.60
CA GLY A 129 -3.16 -26.68 -1.71
C GLY A 129 -2.19 -25.73 -1.03
N SER A 130 -0.98 -25.68 -1.57
CA SER A 130 0.12 -24.86 -1.10
C SER A 130 0.41 -23.74 -2.08
N GLY A 131 0.24 -22.49 -1.66
CA GLY A 131 0.57 -21.32 -2.46
C GLY A 131 1.74 -20.54 -1.87
N THR A 132 2.60 -20.00 -2.74
CA THR A 132 3.69 -19.09 -2.35
C THR A 132 3.75 -17.90 -3.28
N ILE A 133 3.88 -16.70 -2.72
CA ILE A 133 4.30 -15.50 -3.47
C ILE A 133 5.68 -15.09 -2.97
N ASN A 134 6.64 -14.97 -3.89
CA ASN A 134 7.96 -14.38 -3.65
C ASN A 134 8.03 -13.06 -4.39
N MET A 135 8.00 -11.95 -3.65
CA MET A 135 7.92 -10.61 -4.22
C MET A 135 9.15 -9.79 -3.87
N THR A 136 9.95 -9.46 -4.86
CA THR A 136 11.15 -8.60 -4.72
C THR A 136 10.93 -7.21 -5.30
N GLY A 137 9.85 -7.00 -6.05
CA GLY A 137 9.49 -5.71 -6.63
C GLY A 137 8.12 -5.71 -7.31
N GLY A 138 7.78 -4.62 -7.99
CA GLY A 138 6.51 -4.47 -8.72
C GLY A 138 5.30 -4.22 -7.82
N THR A 139 4.10 -4.38 -8.38
CA THR A 139 2.84 -4.15 -7.67
C THR A 139 1.83 -5.28 -7.88
N ILE A 140 1.21 -5.75 -6.79
CA ILE A 140 0.02 -6.61 -6.86
C ILE A 140 -1.17 -5.81 -6.33
N ARG A 141 -2.20 -5.63 -7.16
CA ARG A 141 -3.44 -4.93 -6.81
C ARG A 141 -4.58 -5.93 -6.72
N VAL A 142 -5.16 -6.06 -5.53
CA VAL A 142 -6.28 -6.95 -5.24
C VAL A 142 -7.53 -6.10 -4.99
N GLY A 143 -8.49 -6.17 -5.90
CA GLY A 143 -9.69 -5.32 -5.86
C GLY A 143 -10.58 -5.58 -4.65
N GLN A 144 -10.59 -6.82 -4.13
CA GLN A 144 -11.31 -7.18 -2.92
C GLN A 144 -10.39 -7.86 -1.91
N THR A 145 -10.52 -9.18 -1.73
CA THR A 145 -9.86 -9.88 -0.62
C THR A 145 -8.56 -10.52 -1.08
N PHE A 146 -7.46 -10.17 -0.42
CA PHE A 146 -6.22 -10.93 -0.46
C PHE A 146 -6.26 -11.98 0.65
N MET A 147 -6.30 -13.26 0.28
CA MET A 147 -6.43 -14.38 1.20
C MET A 147 -5.13 -15.20 1.26
N ILE A 148 -4.67 -15.52 2.47
CA ILE A 148 -3.50 -16.37 2.69
C ILE A 148 -3.91 -17.59 3.53
N ALA A 149 -3.87 -18.75 2.90
CA ALA A 149 -4.39 -20.04 3.36
C ALA A 149 -5.93 -20.02 3.54
N GLY A 150 -6.62 -20.57 2.55
CA GLY A 150 -8.07 -20.52 2.37
C GLY A 150 -8.79 -21.82 2.72
N ALA A 151 -9.67 -22.24 1.81
CA ALA A 151 -10.86 -23.07 1.97
C ALA A 151 -10.66 -24.55 2.39
N SER A 152 -9.58 -24.87 3.10
CA SER A 152 -9.30 -26.20 3.62
C SER A 152 -8.42 -26.19 4.87
N PRO A 153 -8.62 -27.11 5.83
CA PRO A 153 -7.73 -27.31 6.98
C PRO A 153 -6.29 -27.70 6.62
N THR A 154 -6.04 -28.11 5.37
CA THR A 154 -4.69 -28.45 4.88
C THR A 154 -4.08 -27.37 4.02
N ALA A 155 -4.80 -26.27 3.78
CA ALA A 155 -4.33 -25.17 2.95
C ALA A 155 -3.09 -24.52 3.59
N THR A 156 -2.08 -24.23 2.78
CA THR A 156 -0.90 -23.51 3.23
C THR A 156 -0.60 -22.35 2.30
N GLY A 157 -0.62 -21.13 2.82
CA GLY A 157 -0.30 -19.92 2.08
C GLY A 157 0.92 -19.25 2.67
N HIS A 158 1.86 -18.83 1.83
CA HIS A 158 3.02 -18.07 2.27
C HIS A 158 3.32 -16.89 1.34
N VAL A 159 3.65 -15.74 1.93
CA VAL A 159 4.04 -14.54 1.18
C VAL A 159 5.37 -14.03 1.72
N ASN A 160 6.39 -13.97 0.86
CA ASN A 160 7.63 -13.25 1.10
C ASN A 160 7.51 -11.88 0.43
N LEU A 161 7.33 -10.85 1.24
CA LEU A 161 7.21 -9.46 0.80
C LEU A 161 8.59 -8.77 0.95
N ASP A 162 9.52 -9.23 0.13
CA ASP A 162 10.92 -8.81 0.15
C ASP A 162 11.14 -7.43 -0.48
N GLY A 163 10.22 -6.99 -1.35
CA GLY A 163 10.16 -5.67 -1.97
C GLY A 163 8.81 -5.42 -2.65
N GLY A 164 8.63 -4.25 -3.25
CA GLY A 164 7.40 -3.87 -3.97
C GLY A 164 6.17 -3.68 -3.07
N THR A 165 4.99 -3.57 -3.69
CA THR A 165 3.75 -3.20 -2.99
C THR A 165 2.59 -4.14 -3.29
N ILE A 166 1.92 -4.64 -2.25
CA ILE A 166 0.61 -5.31 -2.37
C ILE A 166 -0.47 -4.36 -1.85
N THR A 167 -1.49 -4.07 -2.66
CA THR A 167 -2.69 -3.33 -2.25
C THR A 167 -3.89 -4.25 -2.22
N ALA A 168 -4.73 -4.19 -1.20
CA ALA A 168 -5.96 -5.00 -1.12
C ALA A 168 -7.12 -4.26 -0.46
N GLY A 169 -8.36 -4.55 -0.89
CA GLY A 169 -9.55 -4.08 -0.18
C GLY A 169 -9.71 -4.71 1.21
N ASN A 170 -9.22 -5.94 1.39
CA ASN A 170 -9.23 -6.65 2.67
C ASN A 170 -8.10 -7.71 2.73
N LEU A 171 -7.61 -8.01 3.93
CA LEU A 171 -6.64 -9.09 4.19
C LEU A 171 -7.27 -10.16 5.08
N VAL A 172 -7.33 -11.41 4.59
CA VAL A 172 -7.78 -12.57 5.36
C VAL A 172 -6.65 -13.59 5.46
N MET A 173 -6.43 -14.12 6.66
CA MET A 173 -5.47 -15.19 6.88
C MET A 173 -6.13 -16.35 7.62
N ARG A 174 -5.93 -17.57 7.12
CA ARG A 174 -6.39 -18.82 7.75
C ARG A 174 -7.90 -18.85 7.94
N ASP A 175 -8.62 -18.80 6.83
CA ASP A 175 -10.10 -18.76 6.84
C ASP A 175 -10.72 -20.06 7.40
N ASP A 176 -10.02 -21.19 7.26
CA ASP A 176 -10.43 -22.48 7.83
C ASP A 176 -9.58 -22.91 9.04
N GLU A 177 -10.19 -23.62 9.98
CA GLU A 177 -9.51 -24.16 11.16
C GLU A 177 -8.50 -25.23 10.73
N GLY A 178 -7.21 -24.96 10.97
CA GLY A 178 -6.10 -25.84 10.61
C GLY A 178 -5.26 -25.33 9.44
N ALA A 179 -5.78 -24.38 8.66
CA ALA A 179 -5.04 -23.73 7.59
C ALA A 179 -3.79 -23.00 8.13
N VAL A 180 -2.71 -22.98 7.33
CA VAL A 180 -1.43 -22.36 7.70
C VAL A 180 -1.11 -21.23 6.73
N GLY A 181 -1.51 -20.01 7.11
CA GLY A 181 -1.19 -18.78 6.40
C GLY A 181 -0.08 -18.01 7.11
N THR A 182 0.96 -17.60 6.38
CA THR A 182 2.03 -16.75 6.91
C THR A 182 2.49 -15.68 5.91
N MET A 183 3.00 -14.57 6.41
CA MET A 183 3.65 -13.52 5.63
C MET A 183 4.94 -13.09 6.33
N ASP A 184 6.04 -12.98 5.60
CA ASP A 184 7.26 -12.31 6.07
C ASP A 184 7.45 -11.00 5.31
N VAL A 185 7.53 -9.90 6.06
CA VAL A 185 7.69 -8.55 5.51
C VAL A 185 9.15 -8.11 5.69
N LYS A 186 9.77 -7.66 4.60
CA LYS A 186 11.09 -7.01 4.60
C LYS A 186 10.96 -5.60 4.01
N ALA A 187 11.52 -5.35 2.82
CA ALA A 187 11.46 -4.05 2.17
C ALA A 187 10.12 -3.75 1.49
N GLY A 188 9.26 -4.76 1.29
CA GLY A 188 7.97 -4.55 0.65
C GLY A 188 6.92 -3.95 1.59
N THR A 189 5.86 -3.41 0.99
CA THR A 189 4.77 -2.71 1.69
C THR A 189 3.42 -3.38 1.41
N MET A 190 2.63 -3.60 2.45
CA MET A 190 1.23 -4.01 2.34
C MET A 190 0.33 -2.82 2.66
N ILE A 191 -0.62 -2.53 1.77
CA ILE A 191 -1.60 -1.43 1.92
C ILE A 191 -3.01 -2.03 1.87
N ILE A 192 -3.84 -1.69 2.83
CA ILE A 192 -5.21 -2.21 2.95
C ILE A 192 -6.18 -1.04 3.02
N ASP A 193 -7.27 -1.09 2.27
CA ASP A 193 -8.28 -0.04 2.29
C ASP A 193 -9.00 0.05 3.64
N GLY A 194 -9.17 1.28 4.14
CA GLY A 194 -9.83 1.55 5.42
C GLY A 194 -8.99 1.23 6.66
N ASP A 195 -9.63 1.31 7.82
CA ASP A 195 -9.01 0.99 9.13
C ASP A 195 -9.08 -0.51 9.41
N ALA A 196 -7.99 -1.20 9.12
CA ALA A 196 -7.77 -2.62 9.35
C ALA A 196 -6.77 -2.88 10.49
N VAL A 197 -6.38 -1.86 11.27
CA VAL A 197 -5.29 -1.95 12.26
C VAL A 197 -5.56 -3.06 13.28
N SER A 198 -6.78 -3.12 13.83
CA SER A 198 -7.13 -4.15 14.82
C SER A 198 -7.03 -5.57 14.25
N THR A 199 -7.40 -5.76 12.98
CA THR A 199 -7.38 -7.08 12.32
C THR A 199 -5.95 -7.51 12.06
N VAL A 200 -5.15 -6.63 11.44
CA VAL A 200 -3.74 -6.91 11.11
C VAL A 200 -2.93 -7.11 12.39
N GLN A 201 -3.15 -6.30 13.42
CA GLN A 201 -2.50 -6.49 14.72
C GLN A 201 -2.83 -7.85 15.35
N GLY A 202 -4.04 -8.37 15.13
CA GLY A 202 -4.40 -9.74 15.51
C GLY A 202 -3.52 -10.79 14.84
N PHE A 203 -3.27 -10.66 13.53
CA PHE A 203 -2.39 -11.57 12.78
C PHE A 203 -0.94 -11.49 13.25
N ILE A 204 -0.45 -10.27 13.53
CA ILE A 204 0.88 -10.02 14.10
C ILE A 204 1.02 -10.71 15.47
N ASN A 205 0.06 -10.50 16.36
CA ASN A 205 0.09 -11.07 17.71
C ASN A 205 0.05 -12.61 17.70
N ASN A 206 -0.59 -13.21 16.70
CA ASN A 206 -0.61 -14.65 16.49
C ASN A 206 0.68 -15.20 15.83
N GLY A 207 1.61 -14.32 15.44
CA GLY A 207 2.86 -14.68 14.76
C GLY A 207 2.65 -15.14 13.31
N TRP A 208 1.55 -14.75 12.67
CA TRP A 208 1.27 -15.10 11.28
C TRP A 208 1.97 -14.15 10.31
N ILE A 209 2.23 -12.93 10.76
CA ILE A 209 3.02 -11.94 10.04
C ILE A 209 4.29 -11.68 10.85
N THR A 210 5.45 -11.80 10.21
CA THR A 210 6.76 -11.52 10.80
C THR A 210 7.50 -10.43 10.03
N ALA A 211 8.42 -9.75 10.71
CA ALA A 211 9.40 -8.87 10.09
C ALA A 211 10.74 -9.59 10.01
N TYR A 212 11.29 -9.75 8.80
CA TYR A 212 12.60 -10.38 8.57
C TYR A 212 12.79 -11.72 9.30
N GLY A 213 11.82 -12.62 9.22
CA GLY A 213 11.82 -13.91 9.89
C GLY A 213 11.85 -13.82 11.43
N GLY A 214 11.44 -12.69 12.00
CA GLY A 214 11.50 -12.40 13.44
C GLY A 214 12.69 -11.53 13.86
N ASN A 215 13.56 -11.12 12.94
CA ASN A 215 14.68 -10.21 13.19
C ASN A 215 14.36 -8.74 12.86
N GLY A 216 13.12 -8.33 13.07
CA GLY A 216 12.70 -6.95 12.84
C GLY A 216 11.46 -6.57 13.65
N THR A 217 11.01 -5.35 13.43
CA THR A 217 9.78 -4.79 13.98
C THR A 217 8.84 -4.46 12.83
N LEU A 218 7.57 -4.84 12.97
CA LEU A 218 6.52 -4.42 12.05
C LEU A 218 6.03 -3.02 12.44
N GLN A 219 5.84 -2.17 11.44
CA GLN A 219 5.22 -0.85 11.57
C GLN A 219 3.84 -0.92 10.93
N LEU A 220 2.81 -0.61 11.72
CA LEU A 220 1.41 -0.65 11.31
C LEU A 220 0.78 0.70 11.66
N ASP A 221 0.32 1.42 10.64
CA ASP A 221 -0.34 2.71 10.78
C ASP A 221 -1.67 2.74 10.00
N TYR A 222 -2.53 3.70 10.35
CA TYR A 222 -3.73 4.03 9.59
C TYR A 222 -3.80 5.54 9.40
N ASN A 223 -4.02 5.97 8.16
CA ASN A 223 -4.15 7.39 7.82
C ASN A 223 -2.91 8.24 8.18
N GLU A 224 -1.73 7.60 8.31
CA GLU A 224 -0.45 8.30 8.52
C GLU A 224 0.42 8.19 7.26
N THR A 225 0.74 6.97 6.82
CA THR A 225 1.56 6.76 5.61
C THR A 225 0.74 6.89 4.33
N ASN A 226 -0.50 6.41 4.33
CA ASN A 226 -1.44 6.51 3.23
C ASN A 226 -2.81 6.95 3.78
N GLU A 227 -3.34 8.07 3.27
CA GLU A 227 -4.63 8.61 3.71
C GLU A 227 -5.77 7.60 3.46
N GLY A 228 -6.65 7.43 4.44
CA GLY A 228 -7.80 6.51 4.40
C GLY A 228 -7.44 5.02 4.36
N GLN A 229 -6.16 4.66 4.51
CA GLN A 229 -5.67 3.28 4.35
C GLN A 229 -4.83 2.84 5.55
N THR A 230 -4.79 1.53 5.77
CA THR A 230 -3.88 0.88 6.71
C THR A 230 -2.61 0.46 5.99
N THR A 231 -1.44 0.82 6.52
CA THR A 231 -0.14 0.51 5.94
C THR A 231 0.67 -0.37 6.87
N LEU A 232 1.25 -1.44 6.33
CA LEU A 232 2.13 -2.36 7.04
C LEU A 232 3.51 -2.42 6.34
N LYS A 233 4.55 -2.14 7.12
CA LYS A 233 5.97 -2.19 6.73
C LYS A 233 6.80 -2.94 7.77
N ALA A 234 8.08 -3.19 7.48
CA ALA A 234 9.02 -3.77 8.44
C ALA A 234 10.32 -2.97 8.52
N ILE A 235 10.94 -2.99 9.70
CA ILE A 235 12.29 -2.49 9.94
C ILE A 235 13.14 -3.60 10.55
N HIS A 236 14.26 -3.94 9.92
CA HIS A 236 15.20 -4.92 10.49
C HIS A 236 15.83 -4.41 11.80
N ASN A 237 16.25 -5.31 12.68
CA ASN A 237 16.87 -4.95 13.97
C ASN A 237 18.20 -4.18 13.84
N LEU A 238 18.88 -4.33 12.69
CA LEU A 238 20.05 -3.52 12.35
C LEU A 238 19.69 -2.08 12.00
N LYS A 239 18.41 -1.73 11.81
CA LYS A 239 17.93 -0.39 11.45
C LYS A 239 18.80 0.26 10.34
N PRO A 240 18.86 -0.38 9.16
CA PRO A 240 19.69 0.10 8.07
C PRO A 240 19.27 1.52 7.66
N ASP A 241 20.26 2.37 7.40
CA ASP A 241 20.09 3.67 6.75
C ASP A 241 21.12 3.76 5.60
N PRO A 242 20.72 4.03 4.34
CA PRO A 242 19.34 4.15 3.86
C PRO A 242 18.47 2.94 4.20
N ALA A 243 17.18 3.20 4.46
CA ALA A 243 16.21 2.15 4.75
C ALA A 243 16.16 1.10 3.63
N ASP A 244 15.90 -0.16 3.99
CA ASP A 244 15.79 -1.24 3.02
C ASP A 244 14.60 -1.01 2.07
N GLY A 245 14.85 -1.07 0.77
CA GLY A 245 13.91 -0.69 -0.29
C GLY A 245 13.72 0.83 -0.46
N GLY A 246 14.48 1.64 0.29
CA GLY A 246 14.35 3.10 0.28
C GLY A 246 15.08 3.79 -0.87
N SER A 247 15.11 5.12 -0.81
CA SER A 247 15.80 5.99 -1.76
C SER A 247 16.66 7.04 -1.07
N THR A 248 17.74 7.47 -1.72
CA THR A 248 18.61 8.55 -1.25
C THR A 248 19.15 9.35 -2.43
N ALA A 249 19.51 10.61 -2.18
CA ALA A 249 20.26 11.41 -3.14
C ALA A 249 21.60 10.74 -3.50
N PRO A 250 22.06 10.85 -4.76
CA PRO A 250 23.31 10.25 -5.21
C PRO A 250 24.53 11.05 -4.73
N GLY A 251 25.71 10.42 -4.75
CA GLY A 251 26.99 11.06 -4.39
C GLY A 251 27.66 10.35 -3.22
N GLU A 252 28.07 11.10 -2.20
CA GLU A 252 28.61 10.52 -0.97
C GLU A 252 27.44 10.16 -0.04
N VAL A 253 27.21 8.86 0.14
CA VAL A 253 26.12 8.33 0.98
C VAL A 253 26.73 7.66 2.21
N GLU A 254 26.21 7.96 3.39
CA GLU A 254 26.54 7.22 4.60
C GLU A 254 25.62 6.00 4.73
N LEU A 255 26.21 4.80 4.75
CA LEU A 255 25.50 3.61 5.20
C LEU A 255 25.65 3.52 6.72
N SER A 256 24.56 3.37 7.47
CA SER A 256 24.61 3.22 8.92
C SER A 256 23.69 2.11 9.45
N TRP A 257 24.04 1.56 10.61
CA TRP A 257 23.31 0.47 11.26
C TRP A 257 23.49 0.48 12.78
N THR A 258 22.57 -0.19 13.47
CA THR A 258 22.62 -0.49 14.89
C THR A 258 23.32 -1.82 15.12
N LEU A 259 24.35 -1.84 15.97
CA LEU A 259 25.00 -3.09 16.35
C LEU A 259 24.13 -3.89 17.33
N PRO A 260 24.01 -5.22 17.16
CA PRO A 260 23.41 -6.09 18.15
C PRO A 260 24.25 -6.16 19.44
N ASP A 261 23.65 -6.64 20.52
CA ASP A 261 24.39 -6.91 21.76
C ASP A 261 25.44 -8.02 21.57
N PRO A 262 26.65 -7.88 22.15
CA PRO A 262 27.65 -8.95 22.11
C PRO A 262 27.19 -10.13 22.98
N LEU A 263 27.59 -11.36 22.58
CA LEU A 263 27.29 -12.57 23.36
C LEU A 263 27.98 -12.58 24.73
N VAL A 264 29.09 -11.85 24.86
CA VAL A 264 29.80 -11.65 26.12
C VAL A 264 29.78 -10.16 26.48
N PRO A 265 29.19 -9.77 27.63
CA PRO A 265 29.13 -8.37 28.04
C PRO A 265 30.51 -7.68 28.03
N GLY A 266 30.59 -6.53 27.36
CA GLY A 266 31.81 -5.72 27.28
C GLY A 266 32.79 -6.11 26.17
N GLN A 267 32.50 -7.13 25.36
CA GLN A 267 33.26 -7.41 24.13
C GLN A 267 32.78 -6.50 22.99
N PRO A 268 33.68 -6.05 22.10
CA PRO A 268 33.28 -5.30 20.90
C PRO A 268 32.58 -6.22 19.91
N VAL A 269 31.53 -5.72 19.25
CA VAL A 269 30.96 -6.32 18.05
C VAL A 269 31.70 -5.73 16.86
N SER A 270 32.32 -6.59 16.05
CA SER A 270 32.92 -6.14 14.78
C SER A 270 32.01 -6.54 13.62
N VAL A 271 32.16 -5.87 12.48
CA VAL A 271 31.39 -6.14 11.29
C VAL A 271 32.26 -6.29 10.05
N ASP A 272 31.75 -7.06 9.10
CA ASP A 272 32.10 -6.94 7.69
C ASP A 272 30.93 -6.27 6.97
N VAL A 273 31.22 -5.33 6.07
CA VAL A 273 30.20 -4.65 5.26
C VAL A 273 30.55 -4.81 3.80
N TYR A 274 29.56 -5.23 3.01
CA TYR A 274 29.66 -5.44 1.57
C TYR A 274 28.70 -4.48 0.86
N PHE A 275 29.13 -3.86 -0.23
CA PHE A 275 28.37 -2.85 -0.96
C PHE A 275 28.62 -2.95 -2.46
N THR A 276 27.56 -3.02 -3.27
CA THR A 276 27.67 -3.11 -4.74
C THR A 276 26.36 -2.75 -5.45
N ASP A 277 26.42 -2.43 -6.74
CA ASP A 277 25.25 -2.33 -7.64
C ASP A 277 24.98 -3.64 -8.41
N ASP A 278 25.79 -4.68 -8.17
CA ASP A 278 25.63 -6.02 -8.76
C ASP A 278 25.01 -7.00 -7.75
N TRP A 279 23.70 -7.25 -7.90
CA TRP A 279 22.97 -8.21 -7.08
C TRP A 279 23.62 -9.61 -7.07
N GLU A 280 24.09 -10.08 -8.23
CA GLU A 280 24.63 -11.44 -8.36
C GLU A 280 25.96 -11.56 -7.62
N ALA A 281 26.75 -10.49 -7.55
CA ALA A 281 27.99 -10.47 -6.78
C ALA A 281 27.75 -10.69 -5.27
N LEU A 282 26.67 -10.12 -4.72
CA LEU A 282 26.26 -10.34 -3.33
C LEU A 282 25.60 -11.71 -3.14
N TYR A 283 24.68 -12.08 -4.01
CA TYR A 283 23.91 -13.32 -3.89
C TYR A 283 24.79 -14.57 -4.05
N SER A 284 25.67 -14.58 -5.06
CA SER A 284 26.60 -15.70 -5.30
C SER A 284 27.81 -15.66 -4.37
N PHE A 285 28.13 -14.49 -3.83
CA PHE A 285 29.25 -14.22 -2.92
C PHE A 285 30.59 -14.80 -3.45
N THR A 286 30.81 -14.70 -4.76
CA THR A 286 31.92 -15.39 -5.46
C THR A 286 33.28 -14.74 -5.25
N ASP A 287 33.34 -13.40 -5.16
CA ASP A 287 34.55 -12.63 -4.83
C ASP A 287 34.21 -11.52 -3.81
N PRO A 288 33.99 -11.87 -2.53
CA PRO A 288 33.52 -10.92 -1.53
C PRO A 288 34.55 -9.81 -1.23
N ALA A 289 35.83 -10.06 -1.48
CA ALA A 289 36.89 -9.06 -1.30
C ALA A 289 36.75 -7.88 -2.28
N ALA A 290 36.12 -8.08 -3.44
CA ALA A 290 35.90 -7.03 -4.43
C ALA A 290 34.82 -6.02 -4.02
N ILE A 291 33.89 -6.43 -3.15
CA ILE A 291 32.73 -5.63 -2.72
C ILE A 291 32.77 -5.29 -1.21
N GLN A 292 33.79 -5.73 -0.48
CA GLN A 292 33.95 -5.46 0.94
C GLN A 292 34.44 -4.03 1.18
N VAL A 293 33.64 -3.22 1.88
CA VAL A 293 33.97 -1.83 2.24
C VAL A 293 34.40 -1.68 3.70
N VAL A 294 33.98 -2.59 4.57
CA VAL A 294 34.46 -2.70 5.96
C VAL A 294 34.90 -4.13 6.23
N SER A 295 36.08 -4.28 6.85
CA SER A 295 36.65 -5.58 7.19
C SER A 295 37.01 -5.66 8.67
N ARG A 296 36.26 -6.44 9.44
CA ARG A 296 36.46 -6.76 10.86
C ARG A 296 36.64 -5.52 11.76
N GLN A 297 35.80 -4.49 11.57
CA GLN A 297 35.87 -3.26 12.37
C GLN A 297 34.65 -3.11 13.28
N ASN A 298 34.85 -2.54 14.48
CA ASN A 298 33.74 -2.12 15.35
C ASN A 298 33.34 -0.69 14.99
N VAL A 299 32.50 -0.57 13.96
CA VAL A 299 31.95 0.68 13.44
C VAL A 299 30.44 0.51 13.21
N THR A 300 29.72 1.61 13.16
CA THR A 300 28.26 1.67 12.94
C THR A 300 27.88 2.38 11.64
N SER A 301 28.87 2.86 10.89
CA SER A 301 28.65 3.48 9.59
C SER A 301 29.87 3.40 8.67
N VAL A 302 29.65 3.61 7.37
CA VAL A 302 30.68 3.74 6.34
C VAL A 302 30.18 4.63 5.20
N LEU A 303 31.05 5.51 4.68
CA LEU A 303 30.74 6.31 3.50
C LEU A 303 31.00 5.51 2.21
N VAL A 304 30.06 5.58 1.28
CA VAL A 304 30.15 4.97 -0.05
C VAL A 304 29.85 6.01 -1.13
N GLN A 305 30.23 5.71 -2.37
CA GLN A 305 29.98 6.56 -3.52
C GLN A 305 28.93 5.92 -4.41
N THR A 306 27.84 6.65 -4.65
CA THR A 306 26.71 6.23 -5.48
C THR A 306 26.66 7.06 -6.76
N GLN A 307 25.88 6.58 -7.73
CA GLN A 307 25.57 7.29 -8.97
C GLN A 307 24.05 7.42 -9.10
N PRO A 308 23.54 8.48 -9.74
CA PRO A 308 22.10 8.64 -9.96
C PRO A 308 21.52 7.48 -10.78
N LYS A 309 20.24 7.19 -10.56
CA LYS A 309 19.43 6.18 -11.26
C LYS A 309 20.01 4.77 -11.15
N LYS A 310 20.55 4.42 -9.98
CA LYS A 310 21.10 3.09 -9.72
C LYS A 310 20.54 2.47 -8.46
N GLN A 311 20.22 1.19 -8.57
CA GLN A 311 19.97 0.31 -7.43
C GLN A 311 21.30 -0.12 -6.82
N TYR A 312 21.40 -0.02 -5.49
CA TYR A 312 22.51 -0.53 -4.71
C TYR A 312 22.02 -1.56 -3.71
N TYR A 313 22.93 -2.43 -3.31
CA TYR A 313 22.72 -3.54 -2.40
C TYR A 313 23.87 -3.60 -1.39
N TRP A 314 23.55 -3.95 -0.15
CA TRP A 314 24.54 -4.04 0.90
C TRP A 314 24.16 -4.99 2.02
N VAL A 315 25.17 -5.47 2.73
CA VAL A 315 25.02 -6.45 3.82
C VAL A 315 25.91 -6.03 4.98
N VAL A 316 25.42 -6.25 6.20
CA VAL A 316 26.20 -6.13 7.43
C VAL A 316 26.28 -7.48 8.13
N ASP A 317 27.45 -8.10 8.08
CA ASP A 317 27.75 -9.33 8.78
C ASP A 317 28.36 -9.00 10.15
N THR A 318 27.80 -9.56 11.22
CA THR A 318 28.18 -9.18 12.59
C THR A 318 28.95 -10.29 13.31
N TYR A 319 29.93 -9.91 14.11
CA TYR A 319 30.72 -10.81 14.94
C TYR A 319 30.50 -10.48 16.41
N LEU A 320 29.64 -11.26 17.07
CA LEU A 320 29.16 -10.98 18.43
C LEU A 320 30.16 -11.37 19.55
N GLY A 321 31.32 -11.92 19.19
CA GLY A 321 32.30 -12.47 20.12
C GLY A 321 31.81 -13.77 20.81
N GLY A 322 32.52 -14.19 21.86
CA GLY A 322 32.23 -15.43 22.60
C GLY A 322 33.14 -16.61 22.24
N ASP A 323 32.80 -17.79 22.75
CA ASP A 323 33.57 -19.04 22.56
C ASP A 323 33.32 -19.68 21.17
N ASP A 324 33.06 -18.91 20.11
CA ASP A 324 33.06 -19.48 18.75
C ASP A 324 34.51 -19.74 18.33
N PRO A 325 34.96 -21.01 18.27
CA PRO A 325 36.34 -21.34 17.94
C PRO A 325 36.71 -20.95 16.49
N ASN A 326 35.72 -20.69 15.64
CA ASN A 326 35.90 -20.34 14.24
C ASN A 326 35.67 -18.84 13.96
N ASN A 327 35.14 -18.10 14.93
CA ASN A 327 34.85 -16.67 14.83
C ASN A 327 34.03 -16.34 13.55
N ASN A 328 32.99 -17.14 13.29
CA ASN A 328 32.09 -17.02 12.16
C ASN A 328 31.15 -15.81 12.36
N PRO A 329 30.78 -15.11 11.26
CA PRO A 329 29.80 -14.04 11.35
C PRO A 329 28.38 -14.60 11.53
N PHE A 330 27.53 -13.79 12.14
CA PHE A 330 26.10 -13.84 11.95
C PHE A 330 25.79 -13.06 10.67
N PHE A 331 25.29 -13.76 9.65
CA PHE A 331 24.98 -13.16 8.36
C PHE A 331 23.79 -12.22 8.45
N GLY A 332 23.95 -11.02 7.91
CA GLY A 332 22.85 -10.05 7.76
C GLY A 332 21.98 -10.36 6.54
N PRO A 333 20.76 -9.80 6.46
CA PRO A 333 20.00 -9.80 5.21
C PRO A 333 20.68 -8.88 4.18
N ILE A 334 20.28 -9.02 2.91
CA ILE A 334 20.65 -8.06 1.87
C ILE A 334 19.67 -6.89 1.95
N PHE A 335 20.20 -5.71 2.26
CA PHE A 335 19.48 -4.45 2.15
C PHE A 335 19.66 -3.86 0.76
N SER A 336 18.69 -3.07 0.33
CA SER A 336 18.73 -2.42 -0.97
C SER A 336 18.24 -0.97 -0.89
N PHE A 337 18.71 -0.11 -1.77
CA PHE A 337 18.16 1.24 -1.95
C PHE A 337 18.45 1.77 -3.35
N VAL A 338 17.66 2.73 -3.81
CA VAL A 338 17.90 3.47 -5.05
C VAL A 338 18.63 4.77 -4.75
N ALA A 339 19.75 5.00 -5.42
CA ALA A 339 20.39 6.31 -5.46
C ALA A 339 19.85 7.09 -6.66
N ASP A 340 19.00 8.08 -6.43
CA ASP A 340 18.41 8.92 -7.47
C ASP A 340 18.05 10.30 -6.93
N ASN A 341 17.65 11.22 -7.81
CA ASN A 341 17.02 12.46 -7.37
C ASN A 341 15.78 12.16 -6.49
N LEU A 342 15.54 12.99 -5.49
CA LEU A 342 14.38 12.86 -4.60
C LEU A 342 13.39 13.99 -4.91
N PRO A 343 12.07 13.73 -4.87
CA PRO A 343 11.10 14.79 -5.05
C PRO A 343 11.22 15.86 -3.96
N PRO A 344 10.83 17.12 -4.26
CA PRO A 344 10.70 18.15 -3.23
C PRO A 344 9.75 17.70 -2.12
N GLU A 345 10.14 17.90 -0.86
CA GLU A 345 9.24 17.72 0.28
C GLU A 345 8.39 18.97 0.45
N VAL A 346 7.07 18.83 0.37
CA VAL A 346 6.11 19.93 0.40
C VAL A 346 5.22 19.80 1.64
N ASP A 347 5.13 20.88 2.42
CA ASP A 347 4.14 21.09 3.47
C ASP A 347 3.34 22.34 3.09
N ALA A 348 2.07 22.15 2.74
CA ALA A 348 1.15 23.21 2.35
C ALA A 348 0.63 24.02 3.55
N GLY A 349 0.96 23.61 4.77
CA GLY A 349 0.50 24.16 6.03
C GLY A 349 -0.72 23.42 6.58
N ALA A 350 -1.00 23.65 7.87
CA ALA A 350 -2.10 23.00 8.57
C ALA A 350 -3.49 23.46 8.05
N ASP A 351 -4.46 22.55 8.12
CA ASP A 351 -5.86 22.85 7.84
C ASP A 351 -6.40 24.04 8.66
N VAL A 352 -7.28 24.82 8.03
CA VAL A 352 -7.76 26.09 8.58
C VAL A 352 -9.26 26.07 8.77
N VAL A 353 -9.72 26.53 9.93
CA VAL A 353 -11.13 26.86 10.19
C VAL A 353 -11.26 28.39 10.31
N THR A 354 -12.14 28.99 9.51
CA THR A 354 -12.32 30.44 9.45
C THR A 354 -13.77 30.83 9.16
N TRP A 355 -14.03 32.14 9.03
CA TRP A 355 -15.37 32.67 8.73
C TRP A 355 -15.29 33.96 7.91
N LEU A 356 -16.36 34.23 7.16
CA LEU A 356 -16.49 35.44 6.35
C LEU A 356 -16.62 36.69 7.21
N GLN A 357 -16.01 37.79 6.78
CA GLN A 357 -16.18 39.12 7.36
C GLN A 357 -16.63 40.08 6.26
N ALA A 358 -17.88 40.55 6.36
CA ALA A 358 -18.49 41.40 5.33
C ALA A 358 -18.49 40.77 3.92
N GLY A 359 -18.66 39.44 3.84
CA GLY A 359 -18.82 38.68 2.60
C GLY A 359 -17.54 38.13 1.98
N ALA A 360 -16.36 38.43 2.55
CA ALA A 360 -15.10 37.83 2.13
C ALA A 360 -14.18 37.59 3.33
N ARG A 361 -13.14 36.79 3.15
CA ARG A 361 -12.08 36.58 4.14
C ARG A 361 -10.73 36.47 3.46
N ASP A 362 -9.81 37.35 3.81
CA ASP A 362 -8.41 37.23 3.42
C ASP A 362 -7.65 36.32 4.39
N GLY A 363 -6.73 35.54 3.86
CA GLY A 363 -5.84 34.65 4.59
C GLY A 363 -4.47 34.56 3.93
N ASN A 364 -3.51 33.96 4.65
CA ASN A 364 -2.18 33.67 4.17
C ASN A 364 -1.99 32.15 4.16
N LEU A 365 -1.34 31.66 3.10
CA LEU A 365 -0.79 30.30 3.04
C LEU A 365 0.70 30.44 3.35
N ASP A 366 1.15 29.72 4.37
CA ASP A 366 2.51 29.73 4.93
C ASP A 366 3.04 28.31 4.76
N ALA A 367 3.64 28.05 3.61
CA ALA A 367 4.07 26.72 3.21
C ALA A 367 5.57 26.56 3.44
N ALA A 368 6.02 25.31 3.45
CA ALA A 368 7.44 25.00 3.49
C ALA A 368 7.77 23.97 2.41
N VAL A 369 8.74 24.30 1.55
CA VAL A 369 9.29 23.34 0.58
C VAL A 369 10.78 23.11 0.86
N THR A 370 11.19 21.85 0.93
CA THR A 370 12.60 21.47 1.13
C THR A 370 13.08 20.58 -0.01
N ASP A 371 14.20 20.97 -0.63
CA ASP A 371 14.87 20.21 -1.68
C ASP A 371 16.40 20.49 -1.65
N ASN A 372 17.21 19.54 -2.13
CA ASN A 372 18.64 19.72 -2.33
C ASN A 372 18.99 20.45 -3.64
N ASP A 373 18.09 20.37 -4.63
CA ASP A 373 18.15 21.01 -5.93
C ASP A 373 17.26 22.26 -5.97
N ALA A 374 17.33 23.00 -7.08
CA ALA A 374 16.51 24.18 -7.28
C ALA A 374 15.10 23.77 -7.72
N TYR A 375 14.07 24.29 -7.03
CA TYR A 375 12.68 23.96 -7.30
C TYR A 375 11.84 25.17 -7.75
N THR A 376 10.65 24.86 -8.26
CA THR A 376 9.56 25.79 -8.60
C THR A 376 8.30 25.33 -7.88
N VAL A 377 7.35 26.24 -7.63
CA VAL A 377 6.09 25.92 -6.95
C VAL A 377 4.87 26.43 -7.71
N GLN A 378 3.74 25.76 -7.52
CA GLN A 378 2.46 26.12 -8.11
C GLN A 378 1.30 25.75 -7.19
N TRP A 379 0.59 26.75 -6.70
CA TRP A 379 -0.69 26.60 -6.01
C TRP A 379 -1.84 26.40 -7.00
N THR A 380 -2.74 25.46 -6.70
CA THR A 380 -3.96 25.20 -7.46
C THR A 380 -5.17 24.97 -6.55
N VAL A 381 -6.37 25.18 -7.11
CA VAL A 381 -7.64 24.89 -6.42
C VAL A 381 -8.10 23.50 -6.82
N VAL A 382 -8.17 22.58 -5.86
CA VAL A 382 -8.63 21.20 -6.08
C VAL A 382 -10.16 21.17 -6.03
N SER A 383 -10.75 21.80 -5.01
CA SER A 383 -12.18 21.99 -4.89
C SER A 383 -12.51 23.28 -4.13
N GLU A 384 -13.66 23.86 -4.45
CA GLU A 384 -14.23 25.04 -3.80
C GLU A 384 -15.75 24.89 -3.74
N PRO A 385 -16.47 25.66 -2.90
CA PRO A 385 -17.93 25.65 -2.87
C PRO A 385 -18.55 25.98 -4.24
N ASP A 386 -19.68 25.35 -4.59
CA ASP A 386 -20.38 25.57 -5.86
C ASP A 386 -21.18 26.90 -5.86
N ASP A 387 -20.55 28.09 -5.80
CA ASP A 387 -21.24 29.32 -6.24
C ASP A 387 -21.27 29.38 -7.78
N PRO A 388 -22.46 29.33 -8.42
CA PRO A 388 -22.58 29.29 -9.87
C PRO A 388 -22.15 30.58 -10.61
N ASN A 389 -21.65 31.62 -9.93
CA ASN A 389 -21.42 32.94 -10.53
C ASN A 389 -19.98 33.46 -10.51
N ASN A 390 -19.04 32.85 -9.75
CA ASN A 390 -17.66 33.35 -9.61
C ASN A 390 -16.75 32.25 -9.00
N PRO A 391 -15.44 32.22 -9.27
CA PRO A 391 -14.50 31.53 -8.38
C PRO A 391 -14.62 32.09 -6.96
N ASP A 392 -14.73 31.18 -6.00
CA ASP A 392 -14.98 31.50 -4.61
C ASP A 392 -13.68 31.66 -3.82
N VAL A 393 -12.56 31.16 -4.36
CA VAL A 393 -11.19 31.44 -3.90
C VAL A 393 -10.36 32.15 -4.97
N VAL A 394 -9.57 33.14 -4.53
CA VAL A 394 -8.58 33.84 -5.37
C VAL A 394 -7.21 33.75 -4.72
N ILE A 395 -6.23 33.19 -5.43
CA ILE A 395 -4.83 33.10 -5.00
C ILE A 395 -4.06 34.27 -5.63
N ALA A 396 -3.38 35.07 -4.80
CA ALA A 396 -2.74 36.33 -5.25
C ALA A 396 -1.54 36.09 -6.18
N ASP A 397 -0.61 35.24 -5.75
CA ASP A 397 0.50 34.76 -6.57
C ASP A 397 0.60 33.25 -6.37
N PRO A 398 0.09 32.44 -7.31
CA PRO A 398 0.15 31.00 -7.15
C PRO A 398 1.53 30.42 -7.44
N SER A 399 2.52 31.23 -7.87
CA SER A 399 3.90 30.79 -8.11
C SER A 399 4.86 31.15 -6.97
N ALA A 400 4.34 31.71 -5.88
CA ALA A 400 5.08 31.96 -4.65
C ALA A 400 4.78 30.85 -3.64
N GLU A 401 5.82 30.43 -2.90
CA GLU A 401 5.71 29.43 -1.81
C GLU A 401 4.71 29.93 -0.77
N ASP A 402 5.00 31.11 -0.20
CA ASP A 402 4.06 31.84 0.66
C ASP A 402 3.23 32.83 -0.16
N THR A 403 1.91 32.72 -0.03
CA THR A 403 0.97 33.55 -0.80
C THR A 403 -0.23 33.98 0.05
N SER A 404 -1.08 34.83 -0.51
CA SER A 404 -2.33 35.26 0.12
C SER A 404 -3.52 34.81 -0.69
N ILE A 405 -4.60 34.45 0.00
CA ILE A 405 -5.86 34.02 -0.59
C ILE A 405 -7.01 34.91 -0.13
N THR A 406 -8.03 35.03 -0.98
CA THR A 406 -9.32 35.63 -0.64
C THR A 406 -10.42 34.61 -0.85
N LEU A 407 -11.21 34.35 0.18
CA LEU A 407 -12.35 33.42 0.19
C LEU A 407 -13.66 34.22 0.21
N SER A 408 -14.66 33.80 -0.55
CA SER A 408 -15.91 34.57 -0.73
C SER A 408 -17.22 33.80 -0.57
N ALA A 409 -17.15 32.48 -0.33
CA ALA A 409 -18.31 31.64 -0.06
C ALA A 409 -18.14 30.82 1.22
N LEU A 410 -19.25 30.23 1.66
CA LEU A 410 -19.30 29.32 2.80
C LEU A 410 -19.08 27.89 2.31
N GLY A 411 -18.37 27.09 3.09
CA GLY A 411 -18.10 25.69 2.77
C GLY A 411 -16.63 25.35 2.84
N GLU A 412 -16.30 24.20 2.27
CA GLU A 412 -14.97 23.63 2.25
C GLU A 412 -14.23 24.03 0.97
N TYR A 413 -12.95 24.37 1.13
CA TYR A 413 -12.00 24.61 0.06
C TYR A 413 -10.84 23.64 0.24
N VAL A 414 -10.38 23.03 -0.86
CA VAL A 414 -9.16 22.23 -0.88
C VAL A 414 -8.21 22.86 -1.88
N LEU A 415 -7.06 23.32 -1.38
CA LEU A 415 -5.98 23.90 -2.18
C LEU A 415 -4.78 22.95 -2.16
N GLN A 416 -4.02 22.91 -3.25
CA GLN A 416 -2.82 22.10 -3.37
C GLN A 416 -1.63 22.96 -3.73
N LEU A 417 -0.51 22.77 -3.03
CA LEU A 417 0.81 23.24 -3.44
C LEU A 417 1.54 22.08 -4.11
N GLU A 418 1.96 22.28 -5.35
CA GLU A 418 2.90 21.38 -6.03
C GLU A 418 4.26 22.07 -6.12
N ALA A 419 5.34 21.33 -5.84
CA ALA A 419 6.71 21.76 -6.09
C ALA A 419 7.39 20.81 -7.08
N SER A 420 8.24 21.36 -7.95
CA SER A 420 9.02 20.58 -8.92
C SER A 420 10.47 21.05 -8.98
N ASP A 421 11.40 20.11 -8.86
CA ASP A 421 12.84 20.29 -9.09
C ASP A 421 13.25 20.17 -10.59
N GLY A 422 12.26 19.91 -11.46
CA GLY A 422 12.43 19.70 -12.90
C GLY A 422 12.54 18.24 -13.35
N GLU A 423 12.70 17.29 -12.43
CA GLU A 423 12.69 15.85 -12.68
C GLU A 423 11.55 15.13 -11.94
N TYR A 424 11.35 15.45 -10.66
CA TYR A 424 10.29 14.94 -9.82
C TYR A 424 9.40 16.08 -9.28
N THR A 425 8.26 15.69 -8.74
CA THR A 425 7.29 16.60 -8.12
C THR A 425 6.87 16.07 -6.76
N GLY A 426 6.74 16.99 -5.80
CA GLY A 426 6.08 16.76 -4.53
C GLY A 426 4.85 17.64 -4.44
N SER A 427 3.88 17.25 -3.64
CA SER A 427 2.67 18.05 -3.44
C SER A 427 2.06 17.79 -2.08
N ASP A 428 1.40 18.81 -1.54
CA ASP A 428 0.59 18.70 -0.34
C ASP A 428 -0.67 19.57 -0.46
N THR A 429 -1.69 19.23 0.33
CA THR A 429 -2.99 19.91 0.31
C THR A 429 -3.32 20.54 1.65
N VAL A 430 -4.00 21.69 1.60
CA VAL A 430 -4.60 22.34 2.76
C VAL A 430 -6.11 22.43 2.60
N THR A 431 -6.84 22.04 3.64
CA THR A 431 -8.29 22.16 3.71
C THR A 431 -8.71 23.37 4.52
N ILE A 432 -9.61 24.18 3.97
CA ILE A 432 -10.11 25.40 4.61
C ILE A 432 -11.63 25.34 4.74
N ASN A 433 -12.12 25.30 5.97
CA ASN A 433 -13.55 25.32 6.29
C ASN A 433 -14.01 26.74 6.65
N VAL A 434 -14.92 27.29 5.86
CA VAL A 434 -15.41 28.67 6.00
C VAL A 434 -16.85 28.70 6.49
N TYR A 435 -17.07 29.32 7.65
CA TYR A 435 -18.37 29.48 8.27
C TYR A 435 -18.92 30.91 8.17
N ASN A 436 -20.20 31.08 8.50
CA ASN A 436 -20.86 32.39 8.40
C ASN A 436 -20.32 33.39 9.42
N ASP A 437 -19.94 32.92 10.60
CA ASP A 437 -19.42 33.72 11.70
C ASP A 437 -18.47 32.92 12.58
N GLY A 438 -17.80 33.63 13.49
CA GLY A 438 -16.82 33.04 14.39
C GLY A 438 -17.42 32.07 15.41
N CYS A 439 -18.72 32.15 15.71
CA CYS A 439 -19.35 31.22 16.64
C CYS A 439 -19.56 29.86 15.96
N GLN A 440 -20.09 29.85 14.73
CA GLN A 440 -20.21 28.62 13.94
C GLN A 440 -18.85 27.96 13.68
N ALA A 441 -17.83 28.76 13.37
CA ALA A 441 -16.47 28.27 13.22
C ALA A 441 -15.90 27.67 14.51
N ALA A 442 -16.18 28.27 15.68
CA ALA A 442 -15.75 27.70 16.95
C ALA A 442 -16.48 26.38 17.24
N GLN A 443 -17.79 26.32 16.98
CA GLN A 443 -18.63 25.14 17.21
C GLN A 443 -18.26 23.93 16.35
N SER A 444 -17.60 24.14 15.21
CA SER A 444 -17.16 23.05 14.33
C SER A 444 -15.88 22.37 14.81
N LEU A 445 -15.13 22.98 15.73
CA LEU A 445 -13.89 22.40 16.24
C LEU A 445 -14.18 21.20 17.15
N PRO A 446 -13.39 20.11 17.06
CA PRO A 446 -13.63 18.88 17.82
C PRO A 446 -13.49 19.06 19.34
N ASP A 447 -12.76 20.09 19.79
CA ASP A 447 -12.54 20.42 21.20
C ASP A 447 -13.47 21.54 21.71
N TYR A 448 -14.46 21.96 20.93
CA TYR A 448 -15.43 22.96 21.36
C TYR A 448 -16.22 22.48 22.58
N VAL A 449 -16.18 23.29 23.64
CA VAL A 449 -17.00 23.10 24.85
C VAL A 449 -17.89 24.34 25.00
N PRO A 450 -19.23 24.19 24.94
CA PRO A 450 -20.13 25.32 25.11
C PRO A 450 -19.97 25.91 26.51
N LEU A 451 -20.01 27.24 26.61
CA LEU A 451 -19.96 27.91 27.90
C LEU A 451 -21.27 27.59 28.65
N PRO A 452 -21.22 27.01 29.87
CA PRO A 452 -22.45 26.62 30.56
C PRO A 452 -23.43 27.78 30.85
N GLY A 453 -22.95 29.02 30.81
CA GLY A 453 -23.74 30.23 31.01
C GLY A 453 -24.25 30.88 29.72
N ASP A 454 -23.73 30.49 28.56
CA ASP A 454 -24.24 30.91 27.24
C ASP A 454 -25.49 30.08 26.94
N VAL A 455 -26.65 30.64 27.25
CA VAL A 455 -27.94 29.91 27.19
C VAL A 455 -28.63 30.10 25.85
N ASN A 456 -28.21 31.08 25.05
CA ASN A 456 -28.75 31.32 23.72
C ASN A 456 -27.88 30.70 22.60
N GLY A 457 -26.67 30.24 22.92
CA GLY A 457 -25.76 29.56 22.03
C GLY A 457 -25.07 30.49 21.02
N ASP A 458 -24.90 31.77 21.34
CA ASP A 458 -24.26 32.76 20.47
C ASP A 458 -22.73 32.87 20.66
N CYS A 459 -22.17 31.96 21.47
CA CYS A 459 -20.76 31.88 21.85
C CYS A 459 -20.26 33.06 22.69
N ILE A 460 -21.16 33.90 23.19
CA ILE A 460 -20.86 34.99 24.11
C ILE A 460 -21.61 34.70 25.41
N PHE A 461 -20.97 34.96 26.56
CA PHE A 461 -21.67 34.97 27.83
C PHE A 461 -21.81 36.40 28.31
N ASP A 462 -22.99 37.00 28.13
CA ASP A 462 -23.25 38.40 28.41
C ASP A 462 -24.58 38.68 29.15
N GLN A 463 -25.03 39.93 29.09
CA GLN A 463 -26.25 40.36 29.77
C GLN A 463 -27.51 39.71 29.18
N LEU A 464 -27.51 39.38 27.88
CA LEU A 464 -28.64 38.74 27.23
C LEU A 464 -28.87 37.34 27.79
N ASP A 465 -27.80 36.58 28.04
CA ASP A 465 -27.88 35.29 28.73
C ASP A 465 -28.44 35.41 30.14
N LEU A 466 -27.94 36.41 30.88
CA LEU A 466 -28.41 36.66 32.24
C LEU A 466 -29.89 37.07 32.25
N ASP A 467 -30.35 37.83 31.27
CA ASP A 467 -31.75 38.22 31.14
C ASP A 467 -32.65 37.02 30.81
N ILE A 468 -32.20 36.10 29.94
CA ILE A 468 -32.88 34.83 29.66
C ILE A 468 -32.98 34.00 30.95
N LEU A 469 -31.87 33.85 31.68
CA LEU A 469 -31.85 33.14 32.96
C LEU A 469 -32.76 33.80 34.01
N ASN A 470 -32.80 35.15 34.05
CA ASN A 470 -33.66 35.90 34.96
C ASN A 470 -35.15 35.78 34.60
N GLU A 471 -35.49 35.68 33.32
CA GLU A 471 -36.88 35.50 32.88
C GLU A 471 -37.44 34.16 33.38
N ASP A 472 -36.64 33.11 33.36
CA ASP A 472 -37.02 31.78 33.83
C ASP A 472 -36.72 31.53 35.32
N TRP A 473 -36.13 32.51 36.00
CA TRP A 473 -35.75 32.42 37.40
C TRP A 473 -36.96 32.11 38.29
N LEU A 474 -36.87 31.00 39.03
CA LEU A 474 -37.91 30.48 39.92
C LEU A 474 -39.22 30.06 39.23
N LYS A 475 -39.27 29.94 37.90
CA LYS A 475 -40.41 29.28 37.24
C LYS A 475 -40.44 27.81 37.65
N ASP A 476 -41.61 27.39 38.14
CA ASP A 476 -41.88 26.00 38.52
C ASP A 476 -42.96 25.43 37.60
N ILE A 477 -42.57 24.43 36.80
CA ILE A 477 -43.46 23.72 35.87
C ILE A 477 -43.93 22.36 36.43
N SER A 478 -43.76 22.14 37.74
CA SER A 478 -44.28 20.96 38.42
C SER A 478 -45.76 20.77 38.12
N LEU A 479 -46.13 19.55 37.69
CA LEU A 479 -47.54 19.15 37.67
C LEU A 479 -48.04 19.12 39.12
N THR A 480 -49.07 19.92 39.41
CA THR A 480 -49.64 20.06 40.76
C THR A 480 -50.87 19.17 40.99
N GLU A 481 -51.31 18.42 39.99
CA GLU A 481 -52.42 17.47 40.15
C GLU A 481 -51.94 16.19 40.83
N GLU A 482 -52.34 16.00 42.10
CA GLU A 482 -52.35 14.67 42.70
C GLU A 482 -53.36 13.80 41.94
N TRP A 483 -52.89 12.73 41.30
CA TRP A 483 -53.74 11.68 40.74
C TRP A 483 -54.70 11.20 41.85
N PHE A 484 -56.01 11.42 41.65
CA PHE A 484 -57.02 11.28 42.69
C PHE A 484 -56.93 10.00 43.55
N LYS A 485 -57.13 10.21 44.84
CA LYS A 485 -57.35 9.21 45.90
C LYS A 485 -58.37 8.16 45.48
N THR A 486 -58.00 6.90 45.75
CA THR A 486 -58.92 5.77 45.90
C THR A 486 -59.97 6.06 46.98
N GLU A 487 -61.25 6.05 46.61
CA GLU A 487 -62.35 5.61 47.47
C GLU A 487 -62.87 4.27 46.98
#